data_AF-A0A6N0NVW5-F1
#
_entry.id   AF-A0A6N0NVW5-F1
#
_cell.length_a   1.000
_cell.length_b   1.000
_cell.length_c   1.000
_cell.angle_alpha   90.00
_cell.angle_beta   90.00
_cell.angle_gamma   90.00
#
_symmetry.space_group_name_H-M   'P 1'
#
loop_
_entity.id
_entity.type
_entity.pdbx_description
1 polymer ?
#
loop_
_entity_poly.entity_id
_entity_poly.type
_entity_poly.pdbx_seq_one_letter_code
_entity_poly.pdbx_strand_id
1 'polypeptide(L)'
;MNNKSKLPFLILSFLIVVISVNPITISFLPKNPLVLMASHYALYFAGILAGASLLRLNKAFVIPAVVPPIIFHFPFFFVQSGINLAWTFTDYSTMVVGGVLLGAALRSAGKLIKSSLFVLYMVGDTTLAILLVLGFPVYSPPSVIFSPYSVSQFYDVSYFMFGVMNLILFVVLGYTLRKLLN
;
A
#
# COMPACT_ATOMS: atom_id res chain seq x y z
N MET A 1 -19.52 10.22 -22.91
CA MET A 1 -18.29 9.97 -22.11
C MET A 1 -17.26 9.35 -23.04
N ASN A 2 -16.12 10.02 -23.25
CA ASN A 2 -15.11 9.57 -24.19
C ASN A 2 -14.60 8.18 -23.79
N ASN A 3 -14.71 7.20 -24.68
CA ASN A 3 -14.51 5.77 -24.43
C ASN A 3 -13.00 5.44 -24.34
N LYS A 4 -12.30 6.08 -23.41
CA LYS A 4 -10.88 5.77 -23.16
C LYS A 4 -10.81 4.33 -22.69
N SER A 5 -10.07 3.51 -23.43
CA SER A 5 -9.88 2.10 -23.12
C SER A 5 -9.39 1.93 -21.69
N LYS A 6 -10.07 1.08 -20.93
CA LYS A 6 -9.69 0.68 -19.56
C LYS A 6 -8.55 -0.34 -19.55
N LEU A 7 -8.27 -0.94 -20.70
CA LEU A 7 -7.30 -2.01 -20.88
C LEU A 7 -5.89 -1.67 -20.37
N PRO A 8 -5.32 -0.46 -20.58
CA PRO A 8 -3.98 -0.14 -20.10
C PRO A 8 -3.85 -0.21 -18.58
N PHE A 9 -4.88 0.22 -17.83
CA PHE A 9 -4.87 0.16 -16.37
C PHE A 9 -4.95 -1.28 -15.84
N LEU A 10 -5.69 -2.14 -16.54
CA LEU A 10 -5.80 -3.56 -16.20
C LEU A 10 -4.51 -4.31 -16.52
N ILE A 11 -3.89 -4.03 -17.66
CA ILE A 11 -2.57 -4.58 -18.01
C ILE A 11 -1.54 -4.14 -16.95
N LEU A 12 -1.51 -2.85 -16.62
CA LEU A 12 -0.59 -2.34 -15.60
C LEU A 12 -0.83 -2.99 -14.24
N SER A 13 -2.08 -3.10 -13.79
CA SER A 13 -2.45 -3.80 -12.56
C SER A 13 -1.96 -5.26 -12.57
N PHE A 14 -2.17 -5.98 -13.68
CA PHE A 14 -1.73 -7.37 -13.81
C PHE A 14 -0.20 -7.49 -13.75
N LEU A 15 0.52 -6.64 -14.47
CA LEU A 15 1.98 -6.63 -14.46
C LEU A 15 2.54 -6.37 -13.05
N ILE A 16 1.95 -5.43 -12.30
CA ILE A 16 2.36 -5.15 -10.93
C ILE A 16 2.17 -6.38 -10.04
N VAL A 17 1.05 -7.10 -10.17
CA VAL A 17 0.81 -8.33 -9.40
C VAL A 17 1.83 -9.39 -9.75
N VAL A 18 2.10 -9.65 -11.04
CA VAL A 18 3.08 -10.67 -11.46
C VAL A 18 4.49 -10.36 -10.96
N ILE A 19 4.90 -9.08 -11.01
CA ILE A 19 6.22 -8.65 -10.52
C ILE A 19 6.31 -8.72 -8.99
N SER A 20 5.20 -8.49 -8.27
CA SER A 20 5.19 -8.52 -6.80
C SER A 20 5.02 -9.95 -6.24
N VAL A 21 4.35 -10.84 -6.98
CA VAL A 21 4.02 -12.20 -6.56
C VAL A 21 4.74 -13.21 -7.45
N ASN A 22 6.02 -13.43 -7.17
CA ASN A 22 6.81 -14.45 -7.83
C ASN A 22 7.81 -15.10 -6.85
N PRO A 23 8.40 -16.26 -7.20
CA PRO A 23 9.31 -16.99 -6.32
C PRO A 23 10.53 -16.18 -5.87
N ILE A 24 11.04 -15.28 -6.72
CA ILE A 24 12.18 -14.42 -6.37
C ILE A 24 11.75 -13.48 -5.24
N THR A 25 10.67 -12.72 -5.41
CA THR A 25 10.16 -11.80 -4.38
C THR A 25 9.90 -12.52 -3.06
N ILE A 26 9.21 -13.67 -3.10
CA ILE A 26 8.88 -14.46 -1.91
C ILE A 26 10.15 -14.93 -1.18
N SER A 27 11.20 -15.33 -1.90
CA SER A 27 12.47 -15.78 -1.30
C SER A 27 13.26 -14.67 -0.58
N PHE A 28 12.97 -13.40 -0.88
CA PHE A 28 13.61 -12.24 -0.25
C PHE A 28 12.82 -11.69 0.95
N LEU A 29 11.54 -12.02 1.11
CA LEU A 29 10.71 -11.48 2.20
C LEU A 29 11.33 -11.70 3.58
N PRO A 30 11.81 -12.90 3.96
CA PRO A 30 12.35 -13.11 5.32
C PRO A 30 13.68 -12.41 5.56
N LYS A 31 14.31 -11.88 4.50
CA LYS A 31 15.66 -11.32 4.51
C LYS A 31 15.65 -9.81 4.42
N ASN A 32 14.61 -9.21 3.83
CA ASN A 32 14.58 -7.78 3.56
C ASN A 32 13.15 -7.22 3.71
N PRO A 33 12.86 -6.46 4.78
CA PRO A 33 11.53 -5.90 5.02
C PRO A 33 11.13 -4.85 3.98
N LEU A 34 12.08 -4.27 3.23
CA LEU A 34 11.78 -3.37 2.12
C LEU A 34 11.01 -4.08 1.01
N VAL A 35 11.34 -5.33 0.72
CA VAL A 35 10.65 -6.10 -0.33
C VAL A 35 9.20 -6.35 0.06
N LEU A 36 8.95 -6.65 1.33
CA LEU A 36 7.61 -6.81 1.86
C LEU A 36 6.82 -5.50 1.76
N MET A 37 7.38 -4.39 2.27
CA MET A 37 6.72 -3.08 2.24
C MET A 37 6.44 -2.62 0.80
N ALA A 38 7.42 -2.75 -0.10
CA ALA A 38 7.25 -2.38 -1.51
C ALA A 38 6.16 -3.22 -2.20
N SER A 39 6.13 -4.54 -1.94
CA SER A 39 5.10 -5.42 -2.48
C SER A 39 3.71 -5.06 -1.92
N HIS A 40 3.63 -4.70 -0.65
CA HIS A 40 2.40 -4.27 0.01
C HIS A 40 1.79 -3.02 -0.68
N TYR A 41 2.60 -1.96 -0.88
CA TYR A 41 2.17 -0.77 -1.65
C TYR A 41 1.77 -1.12 -3.08
N ALA A 42 2.60 -1.90 -3.77
CA ALA A 42 2.41 -2.24 -5.18
C ALA A 42 1.10 -3.03 -5.39
N LEU A 43 0.83 -4.03 -4.57
CA LEU A 43 -0.36 -4.87 -4.65
C LEU A 43 -1.64 -4.11 -4.29
N TYR A 44 -1.59 -3.26 -3.26
CA TYR A 44 -2.73 -2.41 -2.92
C TYR A 44 -3.03 -1.43 -4.06
N PHE A 45 -1.99 -0.80 -4.63
CA PHE A 45 -2.14 0.10 -5.78
C PHE A 45 -2.65 -0.61 -7.04
N ALA A 46 -2.14 -1.81 -7.34
CA ALA A 46 -2.65 -2.64 -8.43
C ALA A 46 -4.14 -2.91 -8.27
N GLY A 47 -4.57 -3.28 -7.06
CA GLY A 47 -5.98 -3.42 -6.72
C GLY A 47 -6.77 -2.15 -7.01
N ILE A 48 -6.29 -0.97 -6.58
CA ILE A 48 -6.95 0.33 -6.84
C ILE A 48 -7.14 0.57 -8.33
N LEU A 49 -6.12 0.32 -9.16
CA LEU A 49 -6.18 0.48 -10.61
C LEU A 49 -7.25 -0.43 -11.23
N ALA A 50 -7.28 -1.71 -10.84
CA ALA A 50 -8.28 -2.66 -11.30
C ALA A 50 -9.69 -2.27 -10.85
N GLY A 51 -9.88 -1.97 -9.56
CA GLY A 51 -11.16 -1.59 -8.98
C GLY A 51 -11.77 -0.34 -9.61
N ALA A 52 -10.95 0.70 -9.81
CA ALA A 52 -11.37 1.94 -10.47
C ALA A 52 -11.74 1.73 -11.95
N SER A 53 -11.16 0.73 -12.60
CA SER A 53 -11.41 0.42 -14.01
C SER A 53 -12.66 -0.45 -14.19
N LEU A 54 -12.85 -1.49 -13.36
CA LEU A 54 -13.87 -2.51 -13.54
C LEU A 54 -15.20 -2.17 -12.88
N LEU A 55 -15.16 -1.65 -11.66
CA LEU A 55 -16.33 -1.62 -10.77
C LEU A 55 -16.70 -0.20 -10.36
N ARG A 56 -17.91 -0.04 -9.81
CA ARG A 56 -18.35 1.18 -9.14
C ARG A 56 -19.17 0.78 -7.92
N LEU A 57 -18.53 0.74 -6.77
CA LEU A 57 -19.15 0.35 -5.51
C LEU A 57 -19.66 1.55 -4.73
N ASN A 58 -20.52 1.31 -3.74
CA ASN A 58 -20.96 2.31 -2.77
C ASN A 58 -19.75 2.80 -1.94
N LYS A 59 -19.73 4.09 -1.59
CA LYS A 59 -18.73 4.70 -0.69
C LYS A 59 -18.55 3.96 0.65
N ALA A 60 -19.55 3.21 1.13
CA ALA A 60 -19.44 2.39 2.33
C ALA A 60 -18.30 1.34 2.26
N PHE A 61 -17.96 0.88 1.04
CA PHE A 61 -16.85 -0.07 0.84
C PHE A 61 -15.46 0.53 1.09
N VAL A 62 -15.34 1.85 1.29
CA VAL A 62 -14.09 2.47 1.74
C VAL A 62 -13.62 1.86 3.07
N ILE A 63 -14.54 1.57 3.99
CA ILE A 63 -14.19 1.05 5.33
C ILE A 63 -13.50 -0.31 5.24
N PRO A 64 -14.11 -1.37 4.68
CA PRO A 64 -13.44 -2.65 4.55
C PRO A 64 -12.20 -2.59 3.62
N ALA A 65 -12.11 -1.60 2.74
CA ALA A 65 -10.98 -1.44 1.85
C ALA A 65 -9.69 -0.95 2.54
N VAL A 66 -9.79 -0.15 3.61
CA VAL A 66 -8.62 0.36 4.36
C VAL A 66 -8.20 -0.55 5.51
N VAL A 67 -9.03 -1.52 5.89
CA VAL A 67 -8.73 -2.46 6.97
C VAL A 67 -7.46 -3.29 6.68
N PRO A 68 -7.27 -3.89 5.49
CA PRO A 68 -6.07 -4.67 5.21
C PRO A 68 -4.76 -3.92 5.47
N PRO A 69 -4.49 -2.75 4.85
CA PRO A 69 -3.21 -2.08 5.07
C PRO A 69 -3.02 -1.74 6.55
N ILE A 70 -4.05 -1.29 7.27
CA ILE A 70 -3.94 -1.00 8.71
C ILE A 70 -3.51 -2.26 9.49
N ILE A 71 -4.16 -3.40 9.23
CA ILE A 71 -3.86 -4.65 9.94
C ILE A 71 -2.41 -5.06 9.74
N PHE A 72 -1.93 -5.03 8.50
CA PHE A 72 -0.59 -5.50 8.16
C PHE A 72 0.52 -4.52 8.51
N HIS A 73 0.19 -3.31 8.97
CA HIS A 73 1.14 -2.42 9.63
C HIS A 73 1.31 -2.72 11.13
N PHE A 74 0.47 -3.55 11.76
CA PHE A 74 0.72 -3.95 13.14
C PHE A 74 1.93 -4.89 13.23
N PRO A 75 2.76 -4.78 14.29
CA PRO A 75 4.03 -5.49 14.38
C PRO A 75 3.98 -6.99 14.13
N PHE A 76 2.99 -7.67 14.71
CA PHE A 76 2.82 -9.11 14.57
C PHE A 76 2.55 -9.52 13.11
N PHE A 77 1.55 -8.88 12.48
CA PHE A 77 1.12 -9.25 11.13
C PHE A 77 2.17 -8.90 10.09
N PHE A 78 2.81 -7.73 10.20
CA PHE A 78 3.89 -7.34 9.30
C PHE A 78 5.03 -8.39 9.29
N VAL A 79 5.50 -8.79 10.46
CA VAL A 79 6.60 -9.75 10.55
C VAL A 79 6.17 -11.13 10.06
N GLN A 80 4.96 -11.58 10.42
CA GLN A 80 4.42 -12.87 9.95
C GLN A 80 4.29 -12.91 8.43
N SER A 81 3.83 -11.84 7.78
CA SER A 81 3.76 -11.74 6.32
C SER A 81 5.10 -11.96 5.63
N GLY A 82 6.20 -11.66 6.31
CA GLY A 82 7.53 -11.80 5.76
C GLY A 82 8.18 -13.16 5.97
N ILE A 83 7.74 -13.94 6.96
CA ILE A 83 8.40 -15.21 7.35
C ILE A 83 7.52 -16.45 7.21
N ASN A 84 6.20 -16.29 7.13
CA ASN A 84 5.25 -17.39 7.03
C ASN A 84 4.43 -17.27 5.75
N LEU A 85 4.55 -18.27 4.87
CA LEU A 85 3.92 -18.26 3.55
C LEU A 85 2.39 -18.10 3.58
N ALA A 86 1.71 -18.66 4.58
CA ALA A 86 0.25 -18.51 4.71
C ALA A 86 -0.12 -17.06 5.04
N TRP A 87 0.66 -16.41 5.91
CA TRP A 87 0.50 -14.99 6.21
C TRP A 87 0.89 -14.10 5.04
N THR A 88 1.96 -14.43 4.30
CA THR A 88 2.32 -13.76 3.04
C THR A 88 1.15 -13.79 2.05
N PHE A 89 0.56 -14.96 1.84
CA PHE A 89 -0.57 -15.11 0.92
C PHE A 89 -1.79 -14.31 1.39
N THR A 90 -2.03 -14.27 2.71
CA THR A 90 -3.13 -13.51 3.31
C THR A 90 -2.93 -12.01 3.11
N ASP A 91 -1.74 -11.49 3.41
CA ASP A 91 -1.35 -10.10 3.17
C ASP A 91 -1.57 -9.72 1.71
N TYR A 92 -0.92 -10.44 0.80
CA TYR A 92 -0.93 -10.10 -0.62
C TYR A 92 -2.35 -10.16 -1.21
N SER A 93 -3.11 -11.20 -0.87
CA SER A 93 -4.49 -11.35 -1.35
C SER A 93 -5.39 -10.24 -0.80
N THR A 94 -5.28 -9.93 0.50
CA THR A 94 -6.10 -8.90 1.12
C THR A 94 -5.69 -7.48 0.70
N MET A 95 -4.42 -7.25 0.35
CA MET A 95 -3.99 -5.99 -0.29
C MET A 95 -4.64 -5.79 -1.64
N VAL A 96 -4.60 -6.81 -2.51
CA VAL A 96 -5.23 -6.72 -3.83
C VAL A 96 -6.74 -6.50 -3.67
N VAL A 97 -7.41 -7.29 -2.82
CA VAL A 97 -8.86 -7.16 -2.58
C VAL A 97 -9.20 -5.80 -1.98
N GLY A 98 -8.48 -5.35 -0.95
CA GLY A 98 -8.66 -4.04 -0.33
C GLY A 98 -8.48 -2.92 -1.34
N GLY A 99 -7.45 -3.00 -2.18
CA GLY A 99 -7.21 -2.06 -3.26
C GLY A 99 -8.37 -2.02 -4.27
N VAL A 100 -8.86 -3.19 -4.71
CA VAL A 100 -10.02 -3.29 -5.62
C VAL A 100 -11.25 -2.62 -5.03
N LEU A 101 -11.55 -2.90 -3.76
CA LEU A 101 -12.67 -2.29 -3.05
C LEU A 101 -12.49 -0.76 -2.97
N LEU A 102 -11.29 -0.29 -2.63
CA LEU A 102 -11.01 1.14 -2.53
C LEU A 102 -11.18 1.83 -3.88
N GLY A 103 -10.52 1.34 -4.93
CA GLY A 103 -10.59 1.90 -6.27
C GLY A 103 -12.03 1.98 -6.79
N ALA A 104 -12.82 0.93 -6.56
CA ALA A 104 -14.21 0.87 -6.96
C ALA A 104 -15.10 1.84 -6.16
N ALA A 105 -14.87 1.98 -4.84
CA ALA A 105 -15.64 2.86 -3.96
C ALA A 105 -15.28 4.35 -4.15
N LEU A 106 -14.01 4.66 -4.47
CA LEU A 106 -13.55 6.03 -4.73
C LEU A 106 -14.30 6.68 -5.90
N ARG A 107 -14.87 5.91 -6.83
CA ARG A 107 -15.68 6.46 -7.93
C ARG A 107 -17.02 7.05 -7.48
N SER A 108 -17.57 6.57 -6.37
CA SER A 108 -18.81 7.11 -5.78
C SER A 108 -18.53 8.02 -4.57
N ALA A 109 -17.31 7.98 -4.02
CA ALA A 109 -16.91 8.84 -2.91
C ALA A 109 -16.82 10.33 -3.31
N GLY A 110 -17.35 11.19 -2.43
CA GLY A 110 -17.23 12.64 -2.54
C GLY A 110 -15.81 13.14 -2.24
N LYS A 111 -15.55 14.42 -2.52
CA LYS A 111 -14.23 15.05 -2.32
C LYS A 111 -13.74 14.95 -0.86
N LEU A 112 -14.66 15.10 0.10
CA LEU A 112 -14.32 15.02 1.53
C LEU A 112 -13.71 13.67 1.88
N ILE A 113 -14.40 12.56 1.57
CA ILE A 113 -13.90 11.19 1.84
C ILE A 113 -12.54 10.97 1.17
N LYS A 114 -12.38 11.37 -0.09
CA LYS A 114 -11.11 11.24 -0.82
C LYS A 114 -9.96 11.99 -0.14
N SER A 115 -10.24 13.23 0.27
CA SER A 115 -9.26 14.09 0.93
C SER A 115 -8.91 13.55 2.32
N SER A 116 -9.91 13.11 3.08
CA SER A 116 -9.70 12.47 4.39
C SER A 116 -8.86 11.20 4.27
N LEU A 117 -9.15 10.33 3.30
CA LEU A 117 -8.36 9.12 3.06
C LEU A 117 -6.91 9.45 2.71
N PHE A 118 -6.71 10.44 1.84
CA PHE A 118 -5.38 10.90 1.47
C PHE A 118 -4.61 11.45 2.68
N VAL A 119 -5.24 12.29 3.51
CA VAL A 119 -4.61 12.83 4.72
C VAL A 119 -4.29 11.72 5.73
N LEU A 120 -5.24 10.81 5.97
CA LEU A 120 -5.04 9.68 6.90
C LEU A 120 -3.90 8.77 6.45
N TYR A 121 -3.83 8.47 5.16
CA TYR A 121 -2.73 7.75 4.53
C TYR A 121 -1.39 8.45 4.80
N MET A 122 -1.29 9.74 4.46
CA MET A 122 -0.05 10.51 4.65
C MET A 122 0.38 10.55 6.11
N VAL A 123 -0.56 10.76 7.05
CA VAL A 123 -0.25 10.81 8.49
C VAL A 123 0.20 9.45 9.02
N GLY A 124 -0.52 8.37 8.68
CA GLY A 124 -0.21 7.03 9.17
C GLY A 124 1.18 6.58 8.74
N ASP A 125 1.45 6.62 7.45
CA ASP A 125 2.71 6.13 6.89
C ASP A 125 3.89 7.04 7.24
N THR A 126 3.67 8.36 7.34
CA THR A 126 4.71 9.29 7.83
C THR A 126 5.04 9.03 9.28
N THR A 127 4.03 8.80 10.13
CA THR A 127 4.27 8.47 11.54
C THR A 127 5.10 7.21 11.66
N LEU A 128 4.75 6.16 10.93
CA LEU A 128 5.52 4.93 10.92
C LEU A 128 6.94 5.14 10.38
N ALA A 129 7.09 5.82 9.23
CA ALA A 129 8.40 6.09 8.63
C ALA A 129 9.32 6.87 9.59
N ILE A 130 8.78 7.84 10.34
CA ILE A 130 9.52 8.57 11.38
C ILE A 130 9.99 7.62 12.49
N LEU A 131 9.11 6.75 12.99
CA LEU A 131 9.49 5.77 14.01
C LEU A 131 10.64 4.86 13.52
N LEU A 132 10.55 4.41 12.27
CA LEU A 132 11.56 3.54 11.66
C LEU A 132 12.92 4.25 11.45
N VAL A 133 12.93 5.50 10.97
CA VAL A 133 14.21 6.23 10.75
C VAL A 133 14.88 6.64 12.06
N LEU A 134 14.10 6.87 13.12
CA LEU A 134 14.62 7.12 14.46
C LEU A 134 15.12 5.84 15.16
N GLY A 135 15.01 4.68 14.51
CA GLY A 135 15.50 3.41 15.02
C GLY A 135 14.64 2.82 16.13
N PHE A 136 13.35 3.21 16.24
CA PHE A 136 12.44 2.51 17.13
C PHE A 136 12.24 1.07 16.61
N PRO A 137 12.39 0.04 17.45
CA PRO A 137 12.35 -1.36 17.03
C PRO A 137 10.92 -1.87 16.78
N VAL A 138 10.08 -1.09 16.07
CA VAL A 138 8.65 -1.38 15.85
C VAL A 138 8.40 -2.81 15.36
N TYR A 139 9.25 -3.29 14.46
CA TYR A 139 9.18 -4.60 13.83
C TYR A 139 10.39 -5.49 14.12
N SER A 140 11.23 -5.13 15.09
CA SER A 140 12.51 -5.80 15.37
C SER A 140 12.59 -6.24 16.84
N PRO A 141 13.51 -7.16 17.19
CA PRO A 141 13.85 -7.38 18.58
C PRO A 141 14.36 -6.08 19.23
N PRO A 142 14.02 -5.79 20.50
CA PRO A 142 13.30 -6.68 21.43
C PRO A 142 11.76 -6.62 21.32
N SER A 143 11.17 -5.63 20.62
CA SER A 143 9.70 -5.46 20.60
C SER A 143 8.96 -6.59 19.88
N VAL A 144 9.58 -7.19 18.85
CA VAL A 144 9.08 -8.38 18.17
C VAL A 144 10.17 -9.45 18.17
N ILE A 145 10.13 -10.33 19.17
CA ILE A 145 11.21 -11.30 19.48
C ILE A 145 11.48 -12.26 18.31
N PHE A 146 10.43 -12.68 17.59
CA PHE A 146 10.55 -13.62 16.48
C PHE A 146 10.91 -12.96 15.14
N SER A 147 11.09 -11.64 15.12
CA SER A 147 11.42 -10.94 13.89
C SER A 147 12.85 -11.22 13.43
N PRO A 148 13.06 -11.60 12.16
CA PRO A 148 14.40 -11.78 11.61
C PRO A 148 15.05 -10.45 11.23
N TYR A 149 14.31 -9.33 11.30
CA TYR A 149 14.77 -8.05 10.78
C TYR A 149 15.53 -7.25 11.83
N SER A 150 16.67 -6.71 11.45
CA SER A 150 17.39 -5.73 12.28
C SER A 150 16.76 -4.35 12.14
N VAL A 151 16.92 -3.52 13.17
CA VAL A 151 16.44 -2.12 13.18
C VAL A 151 17.01 -1.33 11.98
N SER A 152 18.28 -1.57 11.63
CA SER A 152 18.94 -0.89 10.53
C SER A 152 18.31 -1.15 9.16
N GLN A 153 17.70 -2.33 8.94
CA GLN A 153 17.02 -2.63 7.67
C GLN A 153 15.78 -1.77 7.46
N PHE A 154 15.20 -1.22 8.54
CA PHE A 154 14.04 -0.34 8.45
C PHE A 154 14.37 1.10 8.08
N TYR A 155 15.65 1.48 8.02
CA TYR A 155 16.04 2.79 7.47
C TYR A 155 15.71 2.88 5.99
N ASP A 156 16.03 1.83 5.23
CA ASP A 156 15.70 1.77 3.80
C ASP A 156 14.19 1.71 3.57
N VAL A 157 13.46 1.00 4.44
CA VAL A 157 11.98 0.98 4.44
C VAL A 157 11.44 2.39 4.64
N SER A 158 11.96 3.12 5.63
CA SER A 158 11.54 4.50 5.92
C SER A 158 11.80 5.44 4.75
N TYR A 159 13.01 5.41 4.17
CA TYR A 159 13.34 6.25 3.02
C TYR A 159 12.47 5.93 1.80
N PHE A 160 12.20 4.65 1.55
CA PHE A 160 11.28 4.23 0.51
C PHE A 160 9.87 4.77 0.74
N MET A 161 9.33 4.62 1.96
CA MET A 161 8.01 5.14 2.33
C MET A 161 7.93 6.66 2.13
N PHE A 162 8.94 7.42 2.58
CA PHE A 162 9.04 8.85 2.34
C PHE A 162 9.05 9.20 0.85
N GLY A 163 9.80 8.45 0.04
CA GLY A 163 9.85 8.64 -1.41
C GLY A 163 8.48 8.43 -2.06
N VAL A 164 7.80 7.33 -1.74
CA VAL A 164 6.46 7.01 -2.27
C VAL A 164 5.43 8.05 -1.86
N MET A 165 5.38 8.41 -0.58
CA MET A 165 4.43 9.41 -0.06
C MET A 165 4.63 10.78 -0.71
N ASN A 166 5.88 11.25 -0.84
CA ASN A 166 6.17 12.52 -1.49
C ASN A 166 5.81 12.51 -2.97
N LEU A 167 6.11 11.42 -3.68
CA LEU A 167 5.71 11.26 -5.08
C LEU A 167 4.19 11.40 -5.23
N ILE A 168 3.41 10.70 -4.39
CA ILE A 168 1.94 10.77 -4.42
C ILE A 168 1.47 12.19 -4.07
N LEU A 169 2.03 12.81 -3.03
CA LEU A 169 1.71 14.18 -2.63
C LEU A 169 1.91 15.17 -3.79
N PHE A 170 3.07 15.15 -4.43
CA PHE A 170 3.35 16.06 -5.54
C PHE A 170 2.47 15.80 -6.76
N VAL A 171 2.15 14.54 -7.07
CA VAL A 171 1.19 14.20 -8.13
C VAL A 171 -0.20 14.76 -7.82
N VAL A 172 -0.69 14.60 -6.59
CA VAL A 172 -2.01 15.09 -6.16
C VAL A 172 -2.05 16.61 -6.15
N LEU A 173 -1.03 17.26 -5.60
CA LEU A 173 -0.91 18.73 -5.58
C LEU A 173 -0.82 19.30 -6.98
N GLY A 174 0.06 18.76 -7.83
CA GLY A 174 0.22 19.21 -9.21
C GLY A 174 -1.07 19.07 -10.03
N TYR A 175 -1.77 17.93 -9.90
CA TYR A 175 -3.08 17.73 -10.53
C TYR A 175 -4.13 18.74 -10.02
N THR A 176 -4.16 18.98 -8.71
CA THR A 176 -5.14 19.90 -8.09
C THR A 176 -4.87 21.34 -8.51
N LEU A 177 -3.62 21.80 -8.47
CA LEU A 177 -3.22 23.14 -8.92
C LEU A 177 -3.54 23.35 -10.39
N ARG A 178 -3.19 22.39 -11.25
CA ARG A 178 -3.54 22.45 -12.68
C ARG A 178 -5.04 22.61 -12.89
N LYS A 179 -5.87 21.99 -12.06
CA LYS A 179 -7.33 22.09 -12.17
C LYS A 179 -7.90 23.40 -11.62
N LEU A 180 -7.17 24.09 -10.74
CA LEU A 180 -7.56 25.41 -10.23
C LEU A 180 -7.15 26.53 -11.19
N LEU A 181 -6.10 26.32 -11.97
CA LEU A 181 -5.57 27.29 -12.93
C LEU A 181 -6.23 27.22 -14.32
N ASN A 182 -6.98 26.16 -14.62
CA ASN A 182 -7.78 26.00 -15.85
C ASN A 182 -9.26 26.07 -15.53
#